data_AF-A0A3C0BB71-F1
#
_entry.id   AF-A0A3C0BB71-F1
#
_cell.length_a   1.000
_cell.length_b   1.000
_cell.length_c   1.000
_cell.angle_alpha   90.00
_cell.angle_beta   90.00
_cell.angle_gamma   90.00
#
_symmetry.space_group_name_H-M   'P 1'
#
loop_
_entity.id
_entity.type
_entity.pdbx_description
1 polymer ?
#
loop_
_entity_poly.entity_id
_entity_poly.type
_entity_poly.pdbx_seq_one_letter_code
_entity_poly.pdbx_strand_id
1 'polypeptide(L)'
;MIKKATLLFFLLQIYSGLTFAQLPEQLIAPYGPPDTANQWTKYTIPLTAESFSVADSIFQAAMTNITSLWIRTEMHTGYDLGGLDEVKVGNVYSSYFDVSSESWTSGGDGTMSYIATGGVNGGYLQIEDWASGDWHYLISPFSWAGDWSELTGQNIEFWMRTDQPSYAAEVILTTGPVSRLALVLPNSSTVAINDSVLIEVAVDPIPTQDVTVTLNSSSTSCITIPSQVVVPAGQSHAVVYATTATGATMGCQSVIEANSSGYLTARMTIKVDGYAGINDMATGQEVIISPNPIKDVFNIHNASGKKINRIMLLDPNSRVVLDLKGNDLSNTDIRISDQPSGVYLLKMHVQDKILISKIIIQ
;
A
#
# COMPACT_ATOMS: atom_id res chain seq x y z
N MET A 1 9.18 23.55 53.50
CA MET A 1 10.09 22.38 53.53
C MET A 1 9.23 21.11 53.61
N ILE A 2 8.79 20.57 52.46
CA ILE A 2 8.14 19.25 52.36
C ILE A 2 8.67 18.62 51.07
N LYS A 3 9.49 17.58 51.21
CA LYS A 3 10.04 16.78 50.12
C LYS A 3 8.92 15.88 49.57
N LYS A 4 8.66 15.92 48.26
CA LYS A 4 7.88 14.89 47.57
C LYS A 4 8.77 13.67 47.37
N ALA A 5 8.36 12.53 47.92
CA ALA A 5 8.95 11.23 47.66
C ALA A 5 8.34 10.66 46.38
N THR A 6 9.18 10.36 45.39
CA THR A 6 8.81 9.64 44.18
C THR A 6 8.80 8.15 44.51
N LEU A 7 7.63 7.52 44.41
CA LEU A 7 7.43 6.09 44.64
C LEU A 7 7.70 5.34 43.33
N LEU A 8 8.76 4.54 43.30
CA LEU A 8 9.13 3.67 42.18
C LEU A 8 8.40 2.33 42.36
N PHE A 9 7.46 2.01 41.47
CA PHE A 9 6.80 0.70 41.44
C PHE A 9 7.64 -0.28 40.61
N PHE A 10 8.21 -1.30 41.26
CA PHE A 10 8.71 -2.52 40.61
C PHE A 10 7.59 -3.56 40.67
N LEU A 11 6.98 -3.88 39.53
CA LEU A 11 6.13 -5.07 39.40
C LEU A 11 7.01 -6.25 38.98
N LEU A 12 7.12 -7.25 39.86
CA LEU A 12 7.70 -8.55 39.55
C LEU A 12 6.55 -9.44 39.02
N GLN A 13 6.54 -9.76 37.73
CA GLN A 13 5.58 -10.71 37.15
C GLN A 13 6.23 -12.07 36.88
N ILE A 14 5.64 -13.09 37.47
CA ILE A 14 5.89 -14.51 37.20
C ILE A 14 5.08 -14.85 35.94
N TYR A 15 5.72 -15.17 34.81
CA TYR A 15 5.02 -15.55 33.58
C TYR A 15 5.04 -17.05 33.36
N SER A 16 3.84 -17.63 33.31
CA SER A 16 3.53 -18.92 32.71
C SER A 16 3.33 -18.77 31.20
N GLY A 17 4.25 -19.28 30.40
CA GLY A 17 3.99 -20.06 29.18
C GLY A 17 3.18 -19.50 27.99
N LEU A 18 2.91 -18.20 27.90
CA LEU A 18 2.35 -17.58 26.68
C LEU A 18 3.23 -16.40 26.27
N THR A 19 3.95 -16.53 25.16
CA THR A 19 4.75 -15.45 24.56
C THR A 19 3.82 -14.57 23.72
N PHE A 20 3.38 -13.44 24.29
CA PHE A 20 2.80 -12.35 23.51
C PHE A 20 3.93 -11.63 22.75
N ALA A 21 3.61 -10.99 21.62
CA ALA A 21 4.57 -10.10 20.96
C ALA A 21 4.93 -8.99 21.96
N GLN A 22 6.20 -8.89 22.35
CA GLN A 22 6.68 -7.78 23.16
C GLN A 22 6.71 -6.54 22.28
N LEU A 23 6.10 -5.43 22.73
CA LEU A 23 6.26 -4.16 22.04
C LEU A 23 7.73 -3.73 22.12
N PRO A 24 8.34 -3.32 20.99
CA PRO A 24 9.73 -2.86 20.99
C PRO A 24 9.92 -1.65 21.90
N GLU A 25 11.17 -1.39 22.27
CA GLU A 25 11.52 -0.10 22.86
C GLU A 25 11.32 0.99 21.80
N GLN A 26 10.81 2.15 22.22
CA GLN A 26 10.33 3.20 21.31
C GLN A 26 11.02 4.53 21.60
N LEU A 27 11.47 5.19 20.55
CA LEU A 27 11.76 6.62 20.53
C LEU A 27 10.60 7.32 19.83
N ILE A 28 10.03 8.34 20.46
CA ILE A 28 8.84 9.03 19.96
C ILE A 28 9.15 10.51 19.72
N ALA A 29 8.88 10.99 18.51
CA ALA A 29 8.95 12.40 18.14
C ALA A 29 7.57 12.88 17.67
N PRO A 30 6.94 13.87 18.33
CA PRO A 30 5.64 14.37 17.93
C PRO A 30 5.75 15.26 16.67
N TYR A 31 4.67 15.31 15.89
CA TYR A 31 4.49 16.28 14.81
C TYR A 31 3.04 16.77 14.73
N GLY A 32 2.86 18.04 14.36
CA GLY A 32 1.53 18.66 14.34
C GLY A 32 0.67 18.16 13.17
N PRO A 33 -0.66 18.37 13.22
CA PRO A 33 -1.51 18.09 12.08
C PRO A 33 -1.31 19.11 10.94
N PRO A 34 -1.76 18.81 9.71
CA PRO A 34 -1.83 19.79 8.63
C PRO A 34 -2.67 20.99 9.02
N ASP A 35 -2.29 22.20 8.58
CA ASP A 35 -3.06 23.43 8.89
C ASP A 35 -4.48 23.41 8.28
N THR A 36 -4.68 22.62 7.22
CA THR A 36 -5.95 22.53 6.50
C THR A 36 -6.23 21.09 6.11
N ALA A 37 -7.48 20.66 6.32
CA ALA A 37 -7.94 19.35 5.92
C ALA A 37 -7.74 19.11 4.41
N ASN A 38 -7.36 17.88 4.06
CA ASN A 38 -7.11 17.42 2.69
C ASN A 38 -6.01 18.19 1.92
N GLN A 39 -5.10 18.87 2.63
CA GLN A 39 -3.92 19.49 2.03
C GLN A 39 -2.65 18.74 2.41
N TRP A 40 -1.81 18.48 1.42
CA TRP A 40 -0.49 17.90 1.64
C TRP A 40 0.41 18.90 2.36
N THR A 41 0.94 18.50 3.52
CA THR A 41 1.88 19.28 4.32
C THR A 41 3.16 18.49 4.50
N LYS A 42 4.31 19.12 4.26
CA LYS A 42 5.62 18.50 4.46
C LYS A 42 6.05 18.63 5.92
N TYR A 43 6.51 17.51 6.47
CA TYR A 43 7.10 17.43 7.80
C TYR A 43 8.59 17.11 7.71
N THR A 44 9.34 17.61 8.69
CA THR A 44 10.78 17.39 8.83
C THR A 44 11.08 17.21 10.30
N ILE A 45 11.55 16.02 10.67
CA ILE A 45 11.90 15.64 12.04
C ILE A 45 13.39 15.37 12.08
N PRO A 46 14.19 16.20 12.77
CA PRO A 46 15.61 15.92 12.96
C PRO A 46 15.85 14.60 13.68
N LEU A 47 16.81 13.81 13.21
CA LEU A 47 17.28 12.58 13.86
C LEU A 47 18.26 12.94 14.98
N THR A 48 17.74 13.52 16.05
CA THR A 48 18.52 13.94 17.24
C THR A 48 17.83 13.50 18.53
N ALA A 49 18.59 13.36 19.61
CA ALA A 49 18.03 13.00 20.91
C ALA A 49 17.00 14.01 21.43
N GLU A 50 17.18 15.30 21.10
CA GLU A 50 16.26 16.38 21.43
C GLU A 50 14.88 16.18 20.77
N SER A 51 14.85 15.88 19.46
CA SER A 51 13.59 15.67 18.74
C SER A 51 12.78 14.49 19.29
N PHE A 52 13.47 13.46 19.80
CA PHE A 52 12.86 12.28 20.42
C PHE A 52 12.73 12.38 21.95
N SER A 53 13.04 13.54 22.55
CA SER A 53 12.92 13.81 23.99
C SER A 53 13.62 12.77 24.90
N VAL A 54 14.78 12.26 24.47
CA VAL A 54 15.59 11.28 25.21
C VAL A 54 16.99 11.82 25.48
N ALA A 55 17.74 11.14 26.37
CA ALA A 55 19.16 11.43 26.57
C ALA A 55 19.98 10.99 25.35
N ASP A 56 21.07 11.70 25.05
CA ASP A 56 21.98 11.37 23.94
C ASP A 56 22.44 9.91 23.96
N SER A 57 22.78 9.38 25.13
CA SER A 57 23.23 7.98 25.25
C SER A 57 22.14 6.96 24.89
N ILE A 58 20.87 7.28 25.18
CA ILE A 58 19.72 6.42 24.83
C ILE A 58 19.50 6.49 23.32
N PHE A 59 19.49 7.71 22.76
CA PHE A 59 19.33 7.90 21.33
C PHE A 59 20.43 7.19 20.54
N GLN A 60 21.71 7.40 20.89
CA GLN A 60 22.83 6.76 20.22
C GLN A 60 22.77 5.23 20.31
N ALA A 61 22.43 4.67 21.47
CA ALA A 61 22.26 3.22 21.60
C ALA A 61 21.15 2.69 20.70
N ALA A 62 20.00 3.37 20.66
CA ALA A 62 18.87 2.98 19.83
C ALA A 62 19.20 3.03 18.33
N MET A 63 19.89 4.08 17.88
CA MET A 63 20.26 4.25 16.48
C MET A 63 21.16 3.12 15.94
N THR A 64 21.86 2.37 16.80
CA THR A 64 22.67 1.20 16.36
C THR A 64 21.83 0.00 15.90
N ASN A 65 20.54 -0.03 16.21
CA ASN A 65 19.67 -1.17 15.91
C ASN A 65 18.20 -0.76 15.80
N ILE A 66 17.90 0.07 14.80
CA ILE A 66 16.52 0.41 14.43
C ILE A 66 15.88 -0.81 13.79
N THR A 67 14.69 -1.18 14.26
CA THR A 67 13.91 -2.30 13.69
C THR A 67 12.78 -1.87 12.79
N SER A 68 12.26 -0.65 12.99
CA SER A 68 11.29 -0.04 12.07
C SER A 68 11.02 1.42 12.41
N LEU A 69 10.58 2.17 11.40
CA LEU A 69 9.99 3.49 11.49
C LEU A 69 8.46 3.36 11.36
N TRP A 70 7.72 3.93 12.30
CA TRP A 70 6.26 4.02 12.26
C TRP A 70 5.86 5.49 12.21
N ILE A 71 4.89 5.81 11.37
CA ILE A 71 4.31 7.14 11.26
C ILE A 71 2.85 6.99 11.64
N ARG A 72 2.45 7.56 12.78
CA ARG A 72 1.03 7.58 13.20
C ARG A 72 0.29 8.51 12.26
N THR A 73 -0.71 8.00 11.57
CA THR A 73 -1.49 8.77 10.59
C THR A 73 -2.80 9.29 11.16
N GLU A 74 -3.18 8.80 12.34
CA GLU A 74 -4.38 9.22 13.06
C GLU A 74 -4.22 10.59 13.71
N MET A 75 -5.18 11.47 13.42
CA MET A 75 -5.20 12.85 13.92
C MET A 75 -6.58 13.27 14.41
N HIS A 76 -7.54 12.35 14.50
CA HIS A 76 -8.91 12.59 14.96
C HIS A 76 -9.45 11.45 15.82
N THR A 77 -10.42 11.73 16.69
CA THR A 77 -11.08 10.66 17.46
C THR A 77 -12.32 10.21 16.70
N GLY A 78 -12.28 8.99 16.18
CA GLY A 78 -13.27 8.44 15.26
C GLY A 78 -12.79 8.59 13.81
N TYR A 79 -13.66 8.23 12.87
CA TYR A 79 -13.30 8.08 11.46
C TYR A 79 -12.49 9.26 10.90
N ASP A 80 -11.29 8.95 10.42
CA ASP A 80 -10.46 9.82 9.59
C ASP A 80 -9.76 9.05 8.45
N LEU A 81 -9.29 9.82 7.47
CA LEU A 81 -8.47 9.35 6.37
C LEU A 81 -7.10 10.01 6.48
N GLY A 82 -6.07 9.21 6.72
CA GLY A 82 -4.67 9.65 6.68
C GLY A 82 -4.03 9.33 5.33
N GLY A 83 -3.26 10.24 4.76
CA GLY A 83 -2.46 10.01 3.55
C GLY A 83 -1.00 10.34 3.75
N LEU A 84 -0.10 9.44 3.37
CA LEU A 84 1.35 9.58 3.51
C LEU A 84 2.03 9.49 2.14
N ASP A 85 2.97 10.39 1.89
CA ASP A 85 3.71 10.48 0.63
C ASP A 85 5.18 10.92 0.81
N GLU A 86 6.04 10.61 -0.17
CA GLU A 86 7.49 10.87 -0.24
C GLU A 86 8.26 10.77 1.10
N VAL A 87 8.29 9.59 1.74
CA VAL A 87 9.03 9.39 2.98
C VAL A 87 10.53 9.27 2.70
N LYS A 88 11.36 10.02 3.42
CA LYS A 88 12.82 9.95 3.36
C LYS A 88 13.41 9.90 4.77
N VAL A 89 14.48 9.13 4.93
CA VAL A 89 15.27 9.07 6.16
C VAL A 89 16.73 9.29 5.80
N GLY A 90 17.21 10.49 6.12
CA GLY A 90 18.52 10.96 5.72
C GLY A 90 18.74 10.82 4.21
N ASN A 91 19.93 10.37 3.85
CA ASN A 91 20.35 10.12 2.48
C ASN A 91 20.29 8.63 2.06
N VAL A 92 19.75 7.74 2.91
CA VAL A 92 19.80 6.28 2.71
C VAL A 92 18.46 5.72 2.27
N TYR A 93 17.37 6.09 2.93
CA TYR A 93 16.07 5.49 2.69
C TYR A 93 15.11 6.48 2.05
N SER A 94 14.34 6.01 1.07
CA SER A 94 13.31 6.79 0.39
C SER A 94 12.19 5.89 -0.10
N SER A 95 10.96 6.36 0.02
CA SER A 95 9.79 5.83 -0.66
C SER A 95 8.95 6.94 -1.27
N TYR A 96 8.53 6.77 -2.52
CA TYR A 96 7.81 7.79 -3.29
C TYR A 96 6.38 7.38 -3.63
N PHE A 97 6.06 6.09 -3.55
CA PHE A 97 4.73 5.56 -3.79
C PHE A 97 4.16 5.92 -5.17
N ASP A 98 5.01 6.09 -6.18
CA ASP A 98 4.56 6.42 -7.54
C ASP A 98 3.90 5.22 -8.25
N VAL A 99 4.23 4.00 -7.84
CA VAL A 99 3.84 2.77 -8.56
C VAL A 99 3.32 1.65 -7.65
N SER A 100 3.54 1.72 -6.34
CA SER A 100 3.15 0.66 -5.40
C SER A 100 3.19 1.16 -3.95
N SER A 101 2.85 0.29 -2.99
CA SER A 101 3.07 0.56 -1.56
C SER A 101 4.53 0.43 -1.12
N GLU A 102 5.44 0.00 -1.99
CA GLU A 102 6.87 -0.16 -1.70
C GLU A 102 7.17 -0.99 -0.44
N SER A 103 6.34 -2.01 -0.18
CA SER A 103 6.43 -2.90 1.00
C SER A 103 6.18 -2.22 2.35
N TRP A 104 5.62 -1.01 2.36
CA TRP A 104 5.04 -0.44 3.57
C TRP A 104 3.82 -1.25 4.01
N THR A 105 3.56 -1.24 5.31
CA THR A 105 2.47 -1.98 5.96
C THR A 105 1.70 -1.08 6.91
N SER A 106 0.45 -1.41 7.24
CA SER A 106 -0.24 -0.78 8.37
C SER A 106 -0.10 -1.57 9.66
N GLY A 107 -0.21 -0.88 10.79
CA GLY A 107 -0.37 -1.47 12.12
C GLY A 107 -1.35 -0.66 12.98
N GLY A 108 -1.80 -1.26 14.09
CA GLY A 108 -2.79 -0.64 14.98
C GLY A 108 -4.21 -0.78 14.45
N ASP A 109 -5.00 0.29 14.44
CA ASP A 109 -6.33 0.33 13.80
C ASP A 109 -6.22 0.67 12.30
N GLY A 110 -7.32 0.52 11.58
CA GLY A 110 -7.46 0.99 10.21
C GLY A 110 -6.87 0.09 9.14
N THR A 111 -7.16 0.43 7.88
CA THR A 111 -6.65 -0.31 6.72
C THR A 111 -5.93 0.57 5.72
N MET A 112 -4.73 0.15 5.36
CA MET A 112 -3.94 0.80 4.32
C MET A 112 -4.36 0.35 2.92
N SER A 113 -4.37 1.32 2.00
CA SER A 113 -4.51 1.17 0.56
C SER A 113 -3.45 2.00 -0.16
N TYR A 114 -2.87 1.46 -1.23
CA TYR A 114 -2.15 2.27 -2.21
C TYR A 114 -3.14 2.99 -3.13
N ILE A 115 -2.95 4.29 -3.34
CA ILE A 115 -3.74 5.11 -4.25
C ILE A 115 -2.81 5.66 -5.35
N ALA A 116 -3.12 5.33 -6.61
CA ALA A 116 -2.19 5.58 -7.72
C ALA A 116 -2.05 7.05 -8.16
N THR A 117 -2.96 7.93 -7.73
CA THR A 117 -2.95 9.34 -8.14
C THR A 117 -3.44 10.24 -7.02
N GLY A 118 -2.94 11.48 -6.97
CA GLY A 118 -3.36 12.50 -6.01
C GLY A 118 -2.40 12.68 -4.84
N GLY A 119 -1.24 12.00 -4.89
CA GLY A 119 -0.08 12.34 -4.08
C GLY A 119 0.48 13.70 -4.44
N VAL A 120 1.55 14.10 -3.76
CA VAL A 120 2.35 15.28 -4.09
C VAL A 120 2.92 15.13 -5.48
N ASN A 121 3.47 13.95 -5.76
CA ASN A 121 3.82 13.47 -7.09
C ASN A 121 3.26 12.04 -7.22
N GLY A 122 2.48 11.77 -8.27
CA GLY A 122 1.97 10.42 -8.51
C GLY A 122 1.01 9.90 -7.44
N GLY A 123 1.35 8.73 -6.88
CA GLY A 123 0.54 7.98 -5.92
C GLY A 123 0.86 8.30 -4.46
N TYR A 124 0.19 7.63 -3.53
CA TYR A 124 0.42 7.76 -2.09
C TYR A 124 -0.18 6.56 -1.33
N LEU A 125 0.17 6.43 -0.05
CA LEU A 125 -0.50 5.50 0.86
C LEU A 125 -1.64 6.21 1.58
N GLN A 126 -2.82 5.62 1.57
CA GLN A 126 -3.95 6.05 2.40
C GLN A 126 -4.22 5.00 3.47
N ILE A 127 -4.63 5.44 4.64
CA ILE A 127 -5.21 4.59 5.67
C ILE A 127 -6.58 5.14 6.08
N GLU A 128 -7.54 4.23 6.21
CA GLU A 128 -8.90 4.52 6.66
C GLU A 128 -9.07 3.97 8.06
N ASP A 129 -9.36 4.85 9.02
CA ASP A 129 -9.66 4.47 10.40
C ASP A 129 -11.02 3.75 10.48
N TRP A 130 -11.10 2.70 11.29
CA TRP A 130 -12.34 2.00 11.58
C TRP A 130 -13.10 2.58 12.79
N ALA A 131 -12.53 3.58 13.46
CA ALA A 131 -13.06 4.16 14.67
C ALA A 131 -13.24 3.12 15.79
N SER A 132 -12.35 2.12 15.87
CA SER A 132 -12.42 1.08 16.90
C SER A 132 -11.82 1.54 18.24
N GLY A 133 -11.07 2.65 18.21
CA GLY A 133 -10.51 3.33 19.39
C GLY A 133 -9.02 3.05 19.62
N ASP A 134 -8.37 2.34 18.70
CA ASP A 134 -6.92 2.16 18.65
C ASP A 134 -6.30 3.11 17.61
N TRP A 135 -5.00 3.35 17.75
CA TRP A 135 -4.24 4.23 16.84
C TRP A 135 -3.89 3.55 15.52
N HIS A 136 -3.95 4.24 14.38
CA HIS A 136 -3.44 3.71 13.10
C HIS A 136 -2.07 4.24 12.67
N TYR A 137 -1.24 3.33 12.12
CA TYR A 137 0.14 3.60 11.74
C TYR A 137 0.46 3.08 10.34
N LEU A 138 1.31 3.80 9.63
CA LEU A 138 2.06 3.29 8.48
C LEU A 138 3.49 2.97 8.90
N ILE A 139 3.94 1.76 8.57
CA ILE A 139 5.18 1.16 9.06
C ILE A 139 6.11 0.86 7.88
N SER A 140 7.37 1.26 8.03
CA SER A 140 8.40 1.13 7.01
C SER A 140 8.69 -0.34 6.61
N PRO A 141 9.25 -0.58 5.41
CA PRO A 141 9.70 -1.89 4.97
C PRO A 141 10.72 -2.52 5.92
N PHE A 142 10.84 -3.84 5.90
CA PHE A 142 11.86 -4.57 6.69
C PHE A 142 13.29 -4.16 6.32
N SER A 143 13.53 -3.81 5.05
CA SER A 143 14.83 -3.36 4.56
C SER A 143 15.31 -2.02 5.15
N TRP A 144 14.43 -1.30 5.87
CA TRP A 144 14.80 -0.08 6.58
C TRP A 144 15.34 -0.35 7.99
N ALA A 145 15.29 -1.60 8.48
CA ALA A 145 15.93 -1.97 9.74
C ALA A 145 17.46 -1.99 9.61
N GLY A 146 18.16 -1.73 10.72
CA GLY A 146 19.62 -1.81 10.82
C GLY A 146 20.24 -0.70 11.65
N ASP A 147 21.54 -0.50 11.45
CA ASP A 147 22.31 0.57 12.08
C ASP A 147 22.11 1.90 11.34
N TRP A 148 21.49 2.85 12.03
CA TRP A 148 21.22 4.21 11.56
C TRP A 148 22.17 5.23 12.18
N SER A 149 23.27 4.82 12.84
CA SER A 149 24.17 5.75 13.55
C SER A 149 24.68 6.89 12.67
N GLU A 150 24.99 6.61 11.40
CA GLU A 150 25.44 7.60 10.40
C GLU A 150 24.34 8.59 9.95
N LEU A 151 23.07 8.31 10.28
CA LEU A 151 21.94 9.19 10.01
C LEU A 151 21.68 10.21 11.13
N THR A 152 22.39 10.09 12.26
CA THR A 152 22.31 11.06 13.36
C THR A 152 22.57 12.48 12.85
N GLY A 153 21.67 13.41 13.18
CA GLY A 153 21.74 14.81 12.75
C GLY A 153 21.20 15.08 11.35
N GLN A 154 20.79 14.05 10.60
CA GLN A 154 19.99 14.19 9.37
C GLN A 154 18.49 14.29 9.73
N ASN A 155 17.59 14.11 8.76
CA ASN A 155 16.15 14.28 8.96
C ASN A 155 15.35 13.05 8.50
N ILE A 156 14.22 12.81 9.17
CA ILE A 156 13.06 12.13 8.58
C ILE A 156 12.20 13.20 7.91
N GLU A 157 11.88 13.03 6.64
CA GLU A 157 11.00 13.92 5.89
C GLU A 157 9.86 13.12 5.27
N PHE A 158 8.65 13.66 5.26
CA PHE A 158 7.50 13.05 4.59
C PHE A 158 6.42 14.09 4.35
N TRP A 159 5.51 13.80 3.44
CA TRP A 159 4.27 14.55 3.26
C TRP A 159 3.11 13.81 3.88
N MET A 160 2.25 14.56 4.57
CA MET A 160 1.05 14.02 5.19
C MET A 160 -0.16 14.88 4.80
N ARG A 161 -1.29 14.23 4.61
CA ARG A 161 -2.61 14.85 4.53
C ARG A 161 -3.58 14.10 5.43
N THR A 162 -4.56 14.79 5.98
CA THR A 162 -5.70 14.16 6.66
C THR A 162 -6.96 14.96 6.40
N ASP A 163 -8.12 14.32 6.37
CA ASP A 163 -9.41 15.00 6.31
C ASP A 163 -9.85 15.58 7.67
N GLN A 164 -9.22 15.17 8.77
CA GLN A 164 -9.54 15.59 10.13
C GLN A 164 -8.28 15.99 10.94
N PRO A 165 -7.65 17.16 10.67
CA PRO A 165 -6.45 17.62 11.35
C PRO A 165 -6.71 18.12 12.80
N SER A 166 -7.14 17.23 13.70
CA SER A 166 -7.65 17.63 15.04
C SER A 166 -6.58 17.69 16.11
N TYR A 167 -5.56 16.82 16.06
CA TYR A 167 -4.46 16.79 17.01
C TYR A 167 -3.16 16.27 16.41
N ALA A 168 -2.08 16.37 17.19
CA ALA A 168 -0.74 15.97 16.78
C ALA A 168 -0.58 14.44 16.66
N ALA A 169 0.25 14.03 15.71
CA ALA A 169 0.66 12.65 15.51
C ALA A 169 2.11 12.43 15.97
N GLU A 170 2.63 11.22 15.74
CA GLU A 170 3.93 10.79 16.23
C GLU A 170 4.70 10.00 15.17
N VAL A 171 5.99 10.29 15.07
CA VAL A 171 6.98 9.42 14.46
C VAL A 171 7.58 8.55 15.56
N ILE A 172 7.58 7.23 15.35
CA ILE A 172 8.10 6.26 16.30
C ILE A 172 9.23 5.48 15.64
N LEU A 173 10.41 5.49 16.25
CA LEU A 173 11.48 4.56 15.94
C LEU A 173 11.45 3.43 16.95
N THR A 174 11.53 2.21 16.46
CA THR A 174 11.50 1.00 17.30
C THR A 174 12.87 0.36 17.34
N THR A 175 13.21 -0.26 18.48
CA THR A 175 14.44 -1.04 18.66
C THR A 175 14.16 -2.36 19.39
N GLY A 176 15.10 -3.29 19.27
CA GLY A 176 14.99 -4.62 19.87
C GLY A 176 14.25 -5.62 18.99
N PRO A 177 14.23 -6.91 19.36
CA PRO A 177 13.68 -7.96 18.50
C PRO A 177 12.16 -7.79 18.33
N VAL A 178 11.73 -7.59 17.09
CA VAL A 178 10.31 -7.57 16.69
C VAL A 178 10.13 -8.58 15.58
N SER A 179 9.10 -9.44 15.70
CA SER A 179 8.66 -10.26 14.58
C SER A 179 7.50 -9.58 13.89
N ARG A 180 7.59 -9.42 12.57
CA ARG A 180 6.62 -8.66 11.76
C ARG A 180 6.13 -9.49 10.59
N LEU A 181 4.84 -9.35 10.30
CA LEU A 181 4.25 -9.79 9.04
C LEU A 181 4.13 -8.59 8.10
N ALA A 182 4.16 -8.86 6.80
CA ALA A 182 3.79 -7.91 5.77
C ALA A 182 2.95 -8.61 4.69
N LEU A 183 1.91 -7.91 4.23
CA LEU A 183 1.16 -8.28 3.04
C LEU A 183 1.57 -7.34 1.91
N VAL A 184 2.24 -7.89 0.89
CA VAL A 184 2.80 -7.09 -0.20
C VAL A 184 2.08 -7.43 -1.51
N LEU A 185 1.57 -6.39 -2.17
CA LEU A 185 1.02 -6.46 -3.52
C LEU A 185 2.04 -5.81 -4.48
N PRO A 186 2.50 -6.52 -5.51
CA PRO A 186 3.59 -6.00 -6.36
C PRO A 186 3.16 -4.82 -7.24
N ASN A 187 1.87 -4.65 -7.55
CA ASN A 187 1.41 -3.69 -8.55
C ASN A 187 0.20 -2.84 -8.13
N SER A 188 -0.86 -3.43 -7.56
CA SER A 188 -2.06 -2.68 -7.19
C SER A 188 -2.84 -3.34 -6.05
N SER A 189 -3.55 -2.52 -5.29
CA SER A 189 -4.57 -2.90 -4.29
C SER A 189 -5.93 -3.25 -4.94
N THR A 190 -5.97 -3.43 -6.26
CA THR A 190 -7.18 -3.71 -7.03
C THR A 190 -7.10 -5.05 -7.75
N VAL A 191 -8.25 -5.72 -7.86
CA VAL A 191 -8.39 -6.99 -8.59
C VAL A 191 -9.63 -6.95 -9.47
N ALA A 192 -9.52 -7.48 -10.70
CA ALA A 192 -10.64 -7.53 -11.63
C ALA A 192 -11.71 -8.55 -11.21
N ILE A 193 -12.96 -8.29 -11.61
CA ILE A 193 -14.07 -9.23 -11.42
C ILE A 193 -13.71 -10.57 -12.10
N ASN A 194 -13.91 -11.67 -11.37
CA ASN A 194 -13.54 -13.03 -11.74
C ASN A 194 -12.02 -13.24 -11.96
N ASP A 195 -11.18 -12.38 -11.39
CA ASP A 195 -9.72 -12.48 -11.44
C ASP A 195 -9.11 -12.73 -10.05
N SER A 196 -7.80 -12.95 -10.04
CA SER A 196 -6.98 -13.17 -8.85
C SER A 196 -5.75 -12.28 -8.84
N VAL A 197 -5.31 -11.89 -7.65
CA VAL A 197 -4.04 -11.17 -7.44
C VAL A 197 -3.13 -11.96 -6.51
N LEU A 198 -1.83 -11.96 -6.83
CA LEU A 198 -0.81 -12.58 -5.99
C LEU A 198 -0.47 -11.65 -4.83
N ILE A 199 -0.51 -12.19 -3.62
CA ILE A 199 -0.06 -11.54 -2.39
C ILE A 199 1.17 -12.27 -1.88
N GLU A 200 2.24 -11.54 -1.62
CA GLU A 200 3.38 -12.02 -0.87
C GLU A 200 3.12 -11.82 0.64
N VAL A 201 3.21 -12.91 1.39
CA VAL A 201 3.15 -12.92 2.86
C VAL A 201 4.59 -13.01 3.36
N ALA A 202 5.16 -11.87 3.72
CA ALA A 202 6.53 -11.76 4.17
C ALA A 202 6.62 -11.79 5.70
N VAL A 203 7.73 -12.34 6.21
CA VAL A 203 8.07 -12.43 7.63
C VAL A 203 9.46 -11.83 7.87
N ASP A 204 9.61 -11.14 8.99
CA ASP A 204 10.90 -10.71 9.51
C ASP A 204 10.92 -10.91 11.03
N PRO A 205 12.01 -11.43 11.63
CA PRO A 205 13.21 -11.98 10.98
C PRO A 205 12.92 -13.29 10.23
N ILE A 206 13.86 -13.73 9.39
CA ILE A 206 13.78 -15.05 8.74
C ILE A 206 13.65 -16.13 9.83
N PRO A 207 12.57 -16.93 9.82
CA PRO A 207 12.26 -17.83 10.90
C PRO A 207 13.16 -19.07 10.85
N THR A 208 13.51 -19.59 12.03
CA THR A 208 14.30 -20.83 12.18
C THR A 208 13.45 -22.10 12.15
N GLN A 209 12.12 -21.94 12.15
CA GLN A 209 11.11 -22.99 12.09
C GLN A 209 9.98 -22.53 11.16
N ASP A 210 9.15 -23.47 10.70
CA ASP A 210 8.00 -23.13 9.86
C ASP A 210 7.04 -22.20 10.61
N VAL A 211 6.60 -21.12 9.96
CA VAL A 211 5.62 -20.17 10.50
C VAL A 211 4.29 -20.39 9.80
N THR A 212 3.27 -20.77 10.55
CA THR A 212 1.89 -20.83 10.03
C THR A 212 1.24 -19.46 10.20
N VAL A 213 0.95 -18.80 9.08
CA VAL A 213 0.23 -17.53 9.04
C VAL A 213 -1.23 -17.82 8.76
N THR A 214 -2.12 -17.36 9.64
CA THR A 214 -3.57 -17.38 9.43
C THR A 214 -3.97 -16.15 8.64
N LEU A 215 -4.81 -16.35 7.62
CA LEU A 215 -5.29 -15.30 6.74
C LEU A 215 -6.81 -15.23 6.83
N ASN A 216 -7.34 -14.01 6.94
CA ASN A 216 -8.77 -13.76 6.98
C ASN A 216 -9.17 -12.67 5.98
N SER A 217 -10.36 -12.81 5.40
CA SER A 217 -10.98 -11.80 4.54
C SER A 217 -12.23 -11.28 5.25
N SER A 218 -12.34 -9.96 5.44
CA SER A 218 -13.49 -9.36 6.13
C SER A 218 -14.81 -9.51 5.36
N SER A 219 -14.76 -9.70 4.03
CA SER A 219 -15.90 -9.96 3.17
C SER A 219 -15.60 -11.07 2.16
N THR A 220 -15.89 -12.32 2.53
CA THR A 220 -15.68 -13.49 1.66
C THR A 220 -16.64 -13.53 0.45
N SER A 221 -17.71 -12.74 0.46
CA SER A 221 -18.57 -12.51 -0.71
C SER A 221 -17.98 -11.51 -1.70
N CYS A 222 -16.89 -10.83 -1.34
CA CYS A 222 -16.15 -9.92 -2.22
C CYS A 222 -14.81 -10.54 -2.63
N ILE A 223 -13.93 -10.83 -1.67
CA ILE A 223 -12.60 -11.43 -1.90
C ILE A 223 -12.47 -12.71 -1.07
N THR A 224 -12.01 -13.77 -1.71
CA THR A 224 -11.66 -15.05 -1.08
C THR A 224 -10.14 -15.21 -1.03
N ILE A 225 -9.64 -15.85 0.02
CA ILE A 225 -8.21 -16.12 0.25
C ILE A 225 -8.08 -17.46 0.99
N PRO A 226 -6.99 -18.25 0.79
CA PRO A 226 -6.73 -19.40 1.65
C PRO A 226 -6.71 -18.99 3.12
N SER A 227 -7.25 -19.81 4.01
CA SER A 227 -7.32 -19.49 5.46
C SER A 227 -5.97 -19.53 6.17
N GLN A 228 -4.96 -20.13 5.54
CA GLN A 228 -3.60 -20.19 6.07
C GLN A 228 -2.57 -20.35 4.96
N VAL A 229 -1.34 -19.94 5.26
CA VAL A 229 -0.14 -20.22 4.47
C VAL A 229 1.01 -20.54 5.42
N VAL A 230 1.93 -21.42 4.99
CA VAL A 230 3.15 -21.72 5.73
C VAL A 230 4.31 -21.00 5.08
N VAL A 231 5.06 -20.21 5.86
CA VAL A 231 6.38 -19.73 5.48
C VAL A 231 7.41 -20.72 6.02
N PRO A 232 8.12 -21.47 5.16
CA PRO A 232 9.06 -22.49 5.61
C PRO A 232 10.24 -21.89 6.39
N ALA A 233 10.82 -22.67 7.29
CA ALA A 233 12.07 -22.32 7.97
C ALA A 233 13.15 -21.90 6.95
N GLY A 234 13.83 -20.79 7.23
CA GLY A 234 14.86 -20.22 6.35
C GLY A 234 14.34 -19.44 5.14
N GLN A 235 13.01 -19.30 4.96
CA GLN A 235 12.40 -18.46 3.93
C GLN A 235 11.87 -17.16 4.52
N SER A 236 11.98 -16.06 3.78
CA SER A 236 11.46 -14.75 4.21
C SER A 236 10.00 -14.50 3.80
N HIS A 237 9.42 -15.36 2.97
CA HIS A 237 8.06 -15.16 2.46
C HIS A 237 7.43 -16.46 1.94
N ALA A 238 6.11 -16.40 1.79
CA ALA A 238 5.31 -17.33 0.99
C ALA A 238 4.32 -16.54 0.13
N VAL A 239 3.71 -17.18 -0.87
CA VAL A 239 2.75 -16.54 -1.77
C VAL A 239 1.37 -17.17 -1.66
N VAL A 240 0.34 -16.33 -1.76
CA VAL A 240 -1.07 -16.75 -1.86
C VAL A 240 -1.79 -15.96 -2.94
N TYR A 241 -2.95 -16.45 -3.36
CA TYR A 241 -3.82 -15.73 -4.28
C TYR A 241 -5.08 -15.25 -3.56
N ALA A 242 -5.35 -13.95 -3.63
CA ALA A 242 -6.66 -13.41 -3.32
C ALA A 242 -7.50 -13.39 -4.60
N THR A 243 -8.67 -14.01 -4.56
CA THR A 243 -9.55 -14.21 -5.71
C THR A 243 -10.87 -13.51 -5.49
N THR A 244 -11.37 -12.81 -6.51
CA THR A 244 -12.73 -12.26 -6.45
C THR A 244 -13.76 -13.37 -6.31
N ALA A 245 -14.68 -13.22 -5.37
CA ALA A 245 -15.73 -14.22 -5.15
C ALA A 245 -16.71 -14.24 -6.33
N THR A 246 -17.32 -15.40 -6.59
CA THR A 246 -18.39 -15.51 -7.58
C THR A 246 -19.54 -14.57 -7.20
N GLY A 247 -19.90 -13.65 -8.10
CA GLY A 247 -20.95 -12.65 -7.86
C GLY A 247 -20.47 -11.39 -7.15
N ALA A 248 -19.16 -11.22 -6.91
CA ALA A 248 -18.60 -9.97 -6.43
C ALA A 248 -18.94 -8.82 -7.40
N THR A 249 -19.36 -7.69 -6.84
CA THR A 249 -19.72 -6.50 -7.61
C THR A 249 -18.55 -5.53 -7.69
N MET A 250 -18.45 -4.80 -8.79
CA MET A 250 -17.50 -3.69 -8.92
C MET A 250 -17.62 -2.73 -7.74
N GLY A 251 -16.49 -2.31 -7.19
CA GLY A 251 -16.41 -1.41 -6.04
C GLY A 251 -16.52 -2.08 -4.68
N CYS A 252 -16.84 -3.39 -4.59
CA CYS A 252 -16.74 -4.08 -3.31
C CYS A 252 -15.27 -4.14 -2.85
N GLN A 253 -15.05 -4.17 -1.54
CA GLN A 253 -13.73 -4.28 -0.95
C GLN A 253 -13.71 -5.29 0.18
N SER A 254 -12.53 -5.84 0.44
CA SER A 254 -12.27 -6.68 1.61
C SER A 254 -10.94 -6.29 2.25
N VAL A 255 -10.90 -6.36 3.57
CA VAL A 255 -9.67 -6.27 4.35
C VAL A 255 -9.12 -7.67 4.49
N ILE A 256 -7.90 -7.86 4.04
CA ILE A 256 -7.14 -9.08 4.29
C ILE A 256 -6.28 -8.86 5.53
N GLU A 257 -6.42 -9.75 6.51
CA GLU A 257 -5.63 -9.74 7.75
C GLU A 257 -4.76 -10.98 7.84
N ALA A 258 -3.49 -10.80 8.21
CA ALA A 258 -2.52 -11.85 8.43
C ALA A 258 -2.05 -11.86 9.89
N ASN A 259 -2.18 -13.02 10.54
CA ASN A 259 -1.81 -13.21 11.93
C ASN A 259 -0.92 -14.44 12.12
N SER A 260 0.05 -14.33 13.02
CA SER A 260 0.84 -15.44 13.53
C SER A 260 1.28 -15.14 14.96
N SER A 261 1.37 -16.16 15.80
CA SER A 261 1.74 -15.99 17.21
C SER A 261 3.13 -15.35 17.32
N GLY A 262 3.24 -14.26 18.08
CA GLY A 262 4.49 -13.51 18.29
C GLY A 262 4.82 -12.51 17.19
N TYR A 263 4.02 -12.42 16.13
CA TYR A 263 4.19 -11.43 15.06
C TYR A 263 3.20 -10.28 15.23
N LEU A 264 3.61 -9.08 14.84
CA LEU A 264 2.66 -7.98 14.61
C LEU A 264 1.74 -8.33 13.43
N THR A 265 0.43 -8.13 13.63
CA THR A 265 -0.60 -8.33 12.62
C THR A 265 -0.37 -7.41 11.42
N ALA A 266 -0.55 -7.94 10.21
CA ALA A 266 -0.51 -7.15 8.98
C ALA A 266 -1.89 -7.11 8.33
N ARG A 267 -2.22 -5.97 7.72
CA ARG A 267 -3.50 -5.74 7.03
C ARG A 267 -3.30 -5.09 5.67
N MET A 268 -4.23 -5.34 4.76
CA MET A 268 -4.37 -4.60 3.51
C MET A 268 -5.81 -4.60 3.00
N THR A 269 -6.22 -3.52 2.33
CA THR A 269 -7.49 -3.52 1.58
C THR A 269 -7.24 -3.98 0.15
N ILE A 270 -8.12 -4.88 -0.32
CA ILE A 270 -8.23 -5.24 -1.73
C ILE A 270 -9.61 -4.82 -2.21
N LYS A 271 -9.63 -4.05 -3.29
CA LYS A 271 -10.86 -3.58 -3.94
C LYS A 271 -11.09 -4.32 -5.25
N VAL A 272 -12.32 -4.74 -5.49
CA VAL A 272 -12.75 -5.22 -6.80
C VAL A 272 -12.96 -4.01 -7.70
N ASP A 273 -12.14 -3.90 -8.72
CA ASP A 273 -12.23 -2.83 -9.70
C ASP A 273 -12.18 -3.40 -11.11
N GLY A 274 -12.78 -2.76 -12.10
CA GLY A 274 -13.00 -3.32 -13.44
C GLY A 274 -11.73 -3.58 -14.27
N TYR A 275 -10.52 -3.32 -13.74
CA TYR A 275 -9.31 -3.25 -14.54
C TYR A 275 -8.09 -3.79 -13.78
N ALA A 276 -7.57 -4.94 -14.20
CA ALA A 276 -6.22 -5.40 -13.87
C ALA A 276 -5.30 -5.15 -15.07
N GLY A 277 -4.28 -4.29 -14.94
CA GLY A 277 -3.27 -4.09 -15.98
C GLY A 277 -2.40 -2.84 -15.85
N ILE A 278 -1.31 -2.98 -15.07
CA ILE A 278 0.00 -2.30 -15.16
C ILE A 278 -0.04 -0.78 -15.43
N ASN A 279 -0.12 -0.02 -14.33
CA ASN A 279 0.08 1.42 -14.20
C ASN A 279 -0.71 2.30 -15.19
N ASP A 280 -1.63 3.10 -14.64
CA ASP A 280 -2.22 4.26 -15.31
C ASP A 280 -3.30 3.94 -16.37
N MET A 281 -4.50 3.56 -15.93
CA MET A 281 -5.71 3.68 -16.76
C MET A 281 -6.83 4.34 -15.94
N ALA A 282 -6.66 5.63 -15.65
CA ALA A 282 -7.76 6.55 -15.36
C ALA A 282 -8.68 6.70 -16.60
N THR A 283 -9.22 5.60 -17.12
CA THR A 283 -10.08 5.59 -18.32
C THR A 283 -11.18 4.55 -18.29
N GLY A 284 -11.33 3.82 -17.18
CA GLY A 284 -12.40 2.84 -16.99
C GLY A 284 -13.82 3.40 -16.94
N GLN A 285 -13.98 4.71 -16.86
CA GLN A 285 -15.28 5.38 -17.03
C GLN A 285 -15.36 6.19 -18.33
N GLU A 286 -14.25 6.33 -19.07
CA GLU A 286 -14.18 7.27 -20.18
C GLU A 286 -14.02 6.59 -21.53
N VAL A 287 -13.19 5.55 -21.72
CA VAL A 287 -13.05 4.89 -23.04
C VAL A 287 -13.55 3.45 -22.98
N ILE A 288 -14.71 3.20 -23.57
CA ILE A 288 -15.36 1.89 -23.65
C ILE A 288 -15.03 1.25 -25.00
N ILE A 289 -14.60 -0.02 -24.98
CA ILE A 289 -14.35 -0.84 -26.18
C ILE A 289 -15.36 -1.99 -26.17
N SER A 290 -16.22 -2.08 -27.18
CA SER A 290 -17.29 -3.08 -27.21
C SER A 290 -17.66 -3.54 -28.63
N PRO A 291 -18.06 -4.80 -28.84
CA PRO A 291 -18.03 -5.90 -27.87
C PRO A 291 -16.61 -6.40 -27.63
N ASN A 292 -16.39 -7.17 -26.56
CA ASN A 292 -15.18 -7.95 -26.34
C ASN A 292 -15.62 -9.26 -25.64
N PRO A 293 -15.53 -10.45 -26.27
CA PRO A 293 -14.88 -10.75 -27.55
C PRO A 293 -15.53 -10.16 -28.81
N ILE A 294 -14.73 -9.99 -29.87
CA ILE A 294 -15.08 -9.34 -31.13
C ILE A 294 -15.13 -10.39 -32.25
N LYS A 295 -16.19 -10.38 -33.05
CA LYS A 295 -16.28 -11.21 -34.27
C LYS A 295 -15.81 -10.46 -35.51
N ASP A 296 -16.42 -9.30 -35.77
CA ASP A 296 -16.15 -8.55 -37.00
C ASP A 296 -15.79 -7.09 -36.75
N VAL A 297 -16.53 -6.42 -35.86
CA VAL A 297 -16.42 -4.98 -35.62
C VAL A 297 -16.46 -4.74 -34.12
N PHE A 298 -15.61 -3.83 -33.65
CA PHE A 298 -15.71 -3.25 -32.32
C PHE A 298 -15.82 -1.73 -32.41
N ASN A 299 -16.52 -1.15 -31.45
CA ASN A 299 -16.71 0.27 -31.25
C ASN A 299 -15.80 0.76 -30.13
N ILE A 300 -15.26 1.96 -30.31
CA ILE A 300 -14.67 2.77 -29.25
C ILE A 300 -15.62 3.90 -28.95
N HIS A 301 -15.97 4.08 -27.68
CA HIS A 301 -16.74 5.21 -27.18
C HIS A 301 -15.93 5.93 -26.09
N ASN A 302 -15.61 7.20 -26.32
CA ASN A 302 -14.79 8.01 -25.41
C ASN A 302 -15.57 9.20 -24.84
N ALA A 303 -15.86 9.14 -23.54
CA ALA A 303 -16.53 10.14 -22.71
C ALA A 303 -15.56 11.09 -21.96
N SER A 304 -14.23 10.95 -22.12
CA SER A 304 -13.23 11.83 -21.45
C SER A 304 -13.23 13.29 -21.93
N GLY A 305 -13.83 13.55 -23.11
CA GLY A 305 -13.66 14.81 -23.82
C GLY A 305 -12.26 15.04 -24.43
N LYS A 306 -11.29 14.15 -24.17
CA LYS A 306 -9.95 14.18 -24.79
C LYS A 306 -9.97 13.44 -26.12
N LYS A 307 -9.29 13.98 -27.15
CA LYS A 307 -9.29 13.37 -28.49
C LYS A 307 -8.38 12.15 -28.58
N ILE A 308 -8.87 11.09 -29.20
CA ILE A 308 -8.04 9.96 -29.64
C ILE A 308 -7.51 10.28 -31.04
N ASN A 309 -6.19 10.37 -31.23
CA ASN A 309 -5.60 10.74 -32.53
C ASN A 309 -4.97 9.54 -33.27
N ARG A 310 -4.76 8.42 -32.56
CA ARG A 310 -4.23 7.20 -33.15
C ARG A 310 -4.71 5.97 -32.42
N ILE A 311 -5.00 4.91 -33.16
CA ILE A 311 -5.39 3.60 -32.64
C ILE A 311 -4.55 2.54 -33.34
N MET A 312 -3.90 1.69 -32.58
CA MET A 312 -3.06 0.60 -33.08
C MET A 312 -3.54 -0.72 -32.51
N LEU A 313 -3.62 -1.75 -33.34
CA LEU A 313 -3.85 -3.12 -32.89
C LEU A 313 -2.56 -3.90 -33.07
N LEU A 314 -2.13 -4.59 -32.02
CA LEU A 314 -0.92 -5.39 -31.98
C LEU A 314 -1.27 -6.87 -31.77
N ASP A 315 -0.65 -7.75 -32.56
CA ASP A 315 -0.75 -9.20 -32.38
C ASP A 315 0.05 -9.68 -31.15
N PRO A 316 -0.03 -10.96 -30.74
CA PRO A 316 0.73 -11.50 -29.61
C PRO A 316 2.25 -11.35 -29.73
N ASN A 317 2.77 -11.17 -30.94
CA ASN A 317 4.19 -10.95 -31.20
C ASN A 317 4.55 -9.45 -31.24
N SER A 318 3.65 -8.58 -30.76
CA SER A 318 3.77 -7.12 -30.77
C SER A 318 3.90 -6.49 -32.16
N ARG A 319 3.48 -7.19 -33.22
CA ARG A 319 3.44 -6.61 -34.56
C ARG A 319 2.16 -5.82 -34.73
N VAL A 320 2.27 -4.63 -35.31
CA VAL A 320 1.12 -3.78 -35.60
C VAL A 320 0.34 -4.36 -36.78
N VAL A 321 -0.90 -4.78 -36.53
CA VAL A 321 -1.83 -5.33 -37.54
C VAL A 321 -2.91 -4.34 -37.96
N LEU A 322 -3.10 -3.26 -37.19
CA LEU A 322 -3.94 -2.11 -37.54
C LEU A 322 -3.25 -0.83 -37.04
N ASP A 323 -3.27 0.25 -37.83
CA ASP A 323 -2.79 1.57 -37.43
C ASP A 323 -3.69 2.65 -38.06
N LEU A 324 -4.66 3.13 -37.28
CA LEU A 324 -5.55 4.22 -37.66
C LEU A 324 -5.03 5.53 -37.11
N LYS A 325 -4.97 6.56 -37.95
CA LYS A 325 -4.60 7.93 -37.58
C LYS A 325 -5.71 8.88 -37.98
N GLY A 326 -6.05 9.81 -37.10
CA GLY A 326 -7.12 10.77 -37.34
C GLY A 326 -7.06 11.97 -36.41
N ASN A 327 -7.87 12.98 -36.69
CA ASN A 327 -7.98 14.17 -35.84
C ASN A 327 -8.78 13.89 -34.57
N ASP A 328 -9.74 12.96 -34.64
CA ASP A 328 -10.51 12.47 -33.50
C ASP A 328 -11.14 11.10 -33.83
N LEU A 329 -10.76 10.06 -33.10
CA LEU A 329 -11.21 8.68 -33.21
C LEU A 329 -12.00 8.24 -31.97
N SER A 330 -12.50 9.20 -31.19
CA SER A 330 -13.17 8.99 -29.91
C SER A 330 -14.49 8.22 -30.00
N ASN A 331 -15.11 8.15 -31.18
CA ASN A 331 -16.36 7.43 -31.43
C ASN A 331 -16.27 6.76 -32.79
N THR A 332 -15.66 5.58 -32.86
CA THR A 332 -15.33 4.94 -34.15
C THR A 332 -15.57 3.44 -34.10
N ASP A 333 -16.18 2.93 -35.17
CA ASP A 333 -16.31 1.52 -35.44
C ASP A 333 -15.09 1.02 -36.23
N ILE A 334 -14.47 -0.04 -35.74
CA ILE A 334 -13.26 -0.63 -36.28
C ILE A 334 -13.54 -2.06 -36.69
N ARG A 335 -13.40 -2.32 -37.99
CA ARG A 335 -13.53 -3.67 -38.56
C ARG A 335 -12.19 -4.40 -38.49
N ILE A 336 -12.25 -5.65 -38.04
CA ILE A 336 -11.11 -6.53 -37.82
C ILE A 336 -11.33 -7.95 -38.40
N SER A 337 -12.28 -8.10 -39.32
CA SER A 337 -12.64 -9.39 -39.94
C SER A 337 -11.47 -10.15 -40.57
N ASP A 338 -10.40 -9.44 -40.90
CA ASP A 338 -9.21 -10.00 -41.56
C ASP A 338 -8.15 -10.49 -40.55
N GLN A 339 -8.41 -10.34 -39.24
CA GLN A 339 -7.50 -10.75 -38.18
C GLN A 339 -7.85 -12.16 -37.67
N PRO A 340 -6.87 -13.05 -37.51
CA PRO A 340 -7.10 -14.35 -36.90
C PRO A 340 -7.71 -14.26 -35.50
N SER A 341 -8.45 -15.29 -35.09
CA SER A 341 -8.91 -15.43 -33.71
C SER A 341 -7.72 -15.46 -32.76
N GLY A 342 -7.79 -14.72 -31.66
CA GLY A 342 -6.67 -14.60 -30.73
C GLY A 342 -6.77 -13.41 -29.79
N VAL A 343 -5.73 -13.25 -28.98
CA VAL A 343 -5.57 -12.12 -28.06
C VAL A 343 -4.75 -11.03 -28.73
N TYR A 344 -5.22 -9.79 -28.66
CA TYR A 344 -4.55 -8.64 -29.22
C TYR A 344 -4.44 -7.52 -28.18
N LEU A 345 -3.47 -6.63 -28.37
CA LEU A 345 -3.34 -5.40 -27.62
C LEU A 345 -3.78 -4.21 -28.47
N LEU A 346 -4.76 -3.48 -27.99
CA LEU A 346 -5.22 -2.22 -28.58
C LEU A 346 -4.52 -1.06 -27.87
N LYS A 347 -3.69 -0.32 -28.60
CA LYS A 347 -2.97 0.86 -28.11
C LYS A 347 -3.58 2.12 -28.70
N MET A 348 -4.02 3.06 -27.87
CA MET A 348 -4.68 4.29 -28.29
C MET A 348 -3.89 5.51 -27.79
N HIS A 349 -3.69 6.51 -28.64
CA HIS A 349 -3.07 7.76 -28.26
C HIS A 349 -4.18 8.79 -27.98
N VAL A 350 -4.29 9.21 -26.73
CA VAL A 350 -5.33 10.13 -26.24
C VAL A 350 -4.65 11.40 -25.76
N GLN A 351 -4.62 12.42 -26.63
CA GLN A 351 -3.83 13.65 -26.44
C GLN A 351 -2.38 13.38 -25.98
N ASP A 352 -2.10 13.61 -24.71
CA ASP A 352 -0.81 13.52 -24.03
C ASP A 352 -0.51 12.12 -23.46
N LYS A 353 -1.46 11.18 -23.56
CA LYS A 353 -1.37 9.85 -22.96
C LYS A 353 -1.50 8.73 -23.99
N ILE A 354 -1.05 7.54 -23.59
CA ILE A 354 -1.21 6.30 -24.33
C ILE A 354 -2.00 5.33 -23.45
N LEU A 355 -3.10 4.81 -23.99
CA LEU A 355 -3.93 3.79 -23.38
C LEU A 355 -3.64 2.45 -24.03
N ILE A 356 -3.67 1.36 -23.25
CA ILE A 356 -3.53 0.00 -23.76
C ILE A 356 -4.68 -0.85 -23.22
N SER A 357 -5.35 -1.59 -24.08
CA SER A 357 -6.43 -2.52 -23.72
C SER A 357 -6.21 -3.87 -24.37
N LYS A 358 -6.65 -4.94 -23.70
CA LYS A 358 -6.64 -6.30 -24.24
C LYS A 358 -7.98 -6.58 -24.93
N ILE A 359 -7.95 -7.01 -26.18
CA ILE A 359 -9.14 -7.43 -26.91
C ILE A 359 -9.00 -8.87 -27.41
N ILE A 360 -10.13 -9.57 -27.51
CA ILE A 360 -10.20 -10.97 -27.94
C ILE A 360 -10.96 -11.01 -29.27
N ILE A 361 -10.33 -11.55 -30.31
CA ILE A 361 -10.95 -11.78 -31.63
C ILE A 361 -11.39 -13.25 -31.70
N GLN A 362 -12.62 -13.50 -32.17
CA GLN A 362 -13.22 -14.83 -32.29
C GLN A 362 -13.50 -15.23 -33.73
#